data_AF-A0A1H8S9H9-F1
#
_entry.id   AF-A0A1H8S9H9-F1
#
_cell.length_a   1.000
_cell.length_b   1.000
_cell.length_c   1.000
_cell.angle_alpha   90.00
_cell.angle_beta   90.00
_cell.angle_gamma   90.00
#
_symmetry.space_group_name_H-M   'P 1'
#
loop_
_entity.id
_entity.type
_entity.pdbx_description
1 polymer ?
#
loop_
_entity_poly.entity_id
_entity_poly.type
_entity_poly.pdbx_seq_one_letter_code
_entity_poly.pdbx_strand_id
1 'polypeptide(L)'
;MTRRNKVRLAVSWWRAIVSGEWHRKFGEKPQEHDIAEQYHFDAIKHLIFESMMFEAAIEDFLTESNIMPLTIVYEDFIQDNEGTVMRVLEFLDIPGDHVKIAPPAFDKLADDVAEQWVQRFREESQREWENVRW
;
A
#
# COMPACT_ATOMS: atom_id res chain seq x y z
N MET A 1 8.10 -6.29 -0.82
CA MET A 1 6.63 -6.15 -0.94
C MET A 1 6.35 -5.06 -1.96
N THR A 2 5.38 -5.27 -2.85
CA THR A 2 4.89 -4.25 -3.80
C THR A 2 3.41 -4.00 -3.56
N ARG A 3 2.89 -2.88 -4.06
CA ARG A 3 1.46 -2.59 -4.10
C ARG A 3 1.00 -2.39 -5.52
N ARG A 4 0.00 -3.15 -5.97
CA ARG A 4 -0.44 -3.17 -7.37
C ARG A 4 -1.04 -1.84 -7.78
N ASN A 5 -1.86 -1.23 -6.92
CA ASN A 5 -2.47 0.06 -7.21
C ASN A 5 -1.64 1.23 -6.63
N LYS A 6 -0.82 1.87 -7.48
CA LYS A 6 0.06 2.99 -7.09
C LYS A 6 -0.70 4.26 -6.68
N VAL A 7 -1.86 4.53 -7.29
CA VAL A 7 -2.70 5.68 -6.89
C VAL A 7 -3.16 5.52 -5.44
N ARG A 8 -3.68 4.34 -5.09
CA ARG A 8 -4.12 4.02 -3.72
C ARG A 8 -2.95 3.98 -2.72
N LEU A 9 -1.76 3.59 -3.17
CA LEU A 9 -0.53 3.70 -2.36
C LEU A 9 -0.22 5.16 -2.05
N ALA A 10 -0.09 6.00 -3.08
CA ALA A 10 0.27 7.40 -2.95
C ALA A 10 -0.76 8.20 -2.15
N VAL A 11 -2.06 7.96 -2.35
CA VAL A 11 -3.12 8.61 -1.56
C VAL A 11 -3.04 8.20 -0.08
N SER A 12 -2.84 6.91 0.20
CA SER A 12 -2.67 6.43 1.58
C SER A 12 -1.45 7.05 2.25
N TRP A 13 -0.36 7.23 1.49
CA TRP A 13 0.86 7.86 1.97
C TRP A 13 0.66 9.37 2.22
N TRP A 14 0.03 10.09 1.28
CA TRP A 14 -0.30 11.50 1.46
C TRP A 14 -1.21 11.74 2.67
N ARG A 15 -2.25 10.90 2.84
CA ARG A 15 -3.11 10.93 4.03
C ARG A 15 -2.30 10.80 5.31
N ALA A 16 -1.38 9.84 5.38
CA ALA A 16 -0.54 9.64 6.57
C ALA A 16 0.37 10.85 6.85
N ILE A 17 0.90 11.50 5.81
CA ILE A 17 1.69 12.73 5.93
C ILE A 17 0.86 13.87 6.55
N VAL A 18 -0.34 14.13 6.02
CA VAL A 18 -1.14 15.30 6.46
C VAL A 18 -1.92 15.07 7.76
N SER A 19 -2.29 13.83 8.06
CA SER A 19 -2.97 13.48 9.33
C SER A 19 -1.99 13.19 10.47
N GLY A 20 -0.76 12.77 10.15
CA GLY A 20 0.19 12.20 11.11
C GLY A 20 -0.15 10.76 11.54
N GLU A 21 -1.23 10.16 11.03
CA GLU A 21 -1.66 8.81 11.37
C GLU A 21 -1.12 7.79 10.36
N TRP A 22 -0.05 7.07 10.76
CA TRP A 22 0.59 6.04 9.94
C TRP A 22 0.07 4.63 10.23
N HIS A 23 -0.38 4.37 11.46
CA HIS A 23 -0.87 3.07 11.92
C HIS A 23 -1.95 3.27 12.97
N ARG A 24 -2.90 2.33 13.03
CA ARG A 24 -3.92 2.23 14.09
C ARG A 24 -3.98 0.79 14.55
N LYS A 25 -3.79 0.54 15.85
CA LYS A 25 -3.86 -0.84 16.35
C LYS A 25 -5.29 -1.35 16.24
N PHE A 26 -5.41 -2.66 16.10
CA PHE A 26 -6.71 -3.32 16.04
C PHE A 26 -7.59 -2.92 17.23
N GLY A 27 -8.77 -2.35 16.94
CA GLY A 27 -9.75 -1.93 17.93
C GLY A 27 -9.52 -0.54 18.55
N GLU A 28 -8.46 0.18 18.15
CA GLU A 28 -8.33 1.59 18.50
C GLU A 28 -9.35 2.44 17.73
N LYS A 29 -9.85 3.50 18.38
CA LYS A 29 -10.81 4.40 17.74
C LYS A 29 -10.13 5.19 16.61
N PRO A 30 -10.81 5.39 15.47
CA PRO A 30 -10.34 6.33 14.47
C PRO A 30 -10.13 7.71 15.07
N GLN A 31 -8.98 8.32 14.75
CA GLN A 31 -8.77 9.74 15.00
C GLN A 31 -9.55 10.53 13.95
N GLU A 32 -10.35 11.49 14.40
CA GLU A 32 -10.99 12.44 13.50
C GLU A 32 -9.93 13.44 13.04
N HIS A 33 -9.65 13.44 11.75
CA HIS A 33 -8.73 14.38 11.12
C HIS A 33 -9.53 15.24 10.13
N ASP A 34 -9.53 16.55 10.34
CA ASP A 34 -10.06 17.48 9.34
C ASP A 34 -9.04 17.70 8.23
N ILE A 35 -8.94 16.69 7.36
CA ILE A 35 -7.97 16.67 6.26
C ILE A 35 -8.66 16.75 4.90
N ALA A 36 -9.99 16.83 4.79
CA ALA A 36 -10.68 16.73 3.50
C ALA A 36 -10.17 17.75 2.44
N GLU A 37 -9.86 18.97 2.90
CA GLU A 37 -9.33 20.07 2.08
C GLU A 37 -7.82 19.95 1.78
N GLN A 38 -7.14 18.95 2.32
CA GLN A 38 -5.69 18.72 2.11
C GLN A 38 -5.38 17.93 0.83
N TYR A 39 -6.36 17.76 -0.07
CA TYR A 39 -6.11 17.15 -1.37
C TYR A 39 -5.05 17.95 -2.15
N HIS A 40 -4.00 17.27 -2.62
CA HIS A 40 -2.96 17.92 -3.42
C HIS A 40 -2.54 17.01 -4.59
N PHE A 41 -2.97 17.36 -5.80
CA PHE A 41 -2.71 16.57 -7.02
C PHE A 41 -1.21 16.31 -7.23
N ASP A 42 -0.38 17.36 -7.22
CA ASP A 42 1.06 17.19 -7.51
C ASP A 42 1.80 16.41 -6.42
N ALA A 43 1.39 16.50 -5.15
CA ALA A 43 1.97 15.71 -4.08
C ALA A 43 1.66 14.22 -4.30
N ILE A 44 0.41 13.87 -4.59
CA ILE A 44 0.02 12.48 -4.90
C ILE A 44 0.77 11.98 -6.15
N LYS A 45 0.84 12.79 -7.21
CA LYS A 45 1.59 12.45 -8.43
C LYS A 45 3.07 12.21 -8.13
N HIS A 46 3.68 13.06 -7.32
CA HIS A 46 5.07 12.90 -6.89
C HIS A 46 5.27 11.58 -6.14
N LEU A 47 4.41 11.25 -5.17
CA LEU A 47 4.48 10.00 -4.42
C LEU A 47 4.27 8.75 -5.28
N ILE A 48 3.48 8.83 -6.36
CA ILE A 48 3.37 7.75 -7.35
C ILE A 48 4.74 7.52 -8.00
N PHE A 49 5.36 8.57 -8.55
CA PHE A 49 6.68 8.46 -9.17
C PHE A 49 7.74 7.97 -8.19
N GLU A 50 7.77 8.54 -6.99
CA GLU A 50 8.69 8.15 -5.92
C GLU A 50 8.53 6.66 -5.56
N SER A 51 7.29 6.18 -5.42
CA SER A 51 7.05 4.76 -5.14
C SER A 51 7.53 3.83 -6.26
N MET A 52 7.37 4.24 -7.52
CA MET A 52 7.85 3.46 -8.67
C MET A 52 9.38 3.43 -8.72
N MET A 53 10.04 4.56 -8.42
CA MET A 53 11.50 4.63 -8.38
C MET A 53 12.08 3.78 -7.25
N PHE A 54 11.45 3.76 -6.07
CA PHE A 54 11.87 2.87 -4.99
C PHE A 54 11.74 1.40 -5.36
N GLU A 55 10.63 0.99 -5.98
CA GLU A 55 10.46 -0.40 -6.40
C GLU A 55 11.47 -0.80 -7.48
N ALA A 56 11.71 0.04 -8.48
CA ALA A 56 12.71 -0.20 -9.51
C ALA A 56 14.12 -0.34 -8.92
N ALA A 57 14.51 0.56 -8.01
CA ALA A 57 15.83 0.51 -7.36
C ALA A 57 16.03 -0.76 -6.52
N ILE A 58 14.98 -1.23 -5.84
CA ILE A 58 15.03 -2.48 -5.09
C ILE A 58 15.14 -3.69 -6.04
N GLU A 59 14.37 -3.70 -7.13
CA GLU A 59 14.42 -4.78 -8.12
C GLU A 59 15.79 -4.87 -8.80
N ASP A 60 16.37 -3.73 -9.18
CA ASP A 60 17.72 -3.64 -9.74
C ASP A 60 18.75 -4.20 -8.74
N PHE A 61 18.72 -3.74 -7.48
CA PHE A 61 19.64 -4.20 -6.45
C PHE A 61 19.59 -5.72 -6.21
N LEU A 62 18.37 -6.28 -6.14
CA LEU A 62 18.19 -7.72 -5.93
C LEU A 62 18.68 -8.52 -7.14
N THR A 63 18.41 -8.03 -8.35
CA THR A 63 18.84 -8.65 -9.60
C THR A 63 20.36 -8.64 -9.73
N GLU A 64 21.00 -7.49 -9.52
CA GLU A 64 22.46 -7.35 -9.53
C GLU A 64 23.14 -8.25 -8.48
N SER A 65 22.46 -8.47 -7.35
CA SER A 65 22.94 -9.34 -6.28
C SER A 65 22.64 -10.83 -6.50
N ASN A 66 22.01 -11.21 -7.62
CA ASN A 66 21.49 -12.56 -7.89
C ASN A 66 20.61 -13.11 -6.75
N ILE A 67 19.84 -12.24 -6.10
CA ILE A 67 18.89 -12.62 -5.05
C ILE A 67 17.53 -12.83 -5.71
N MET A 68 16.93 -14.00 -5.51
CA MET A 68 15.56 -14.28 -5.93
C MET A 68 14.61 -13.99 -4.75
N PRO A 69 13.88 -12.86 -4.74
CA PRO A 69 13.00 -12.52 -3.62
C PRO A 69 11.68 -13.28 -3.68
N LEU A 70 11.08 -13.52 -2.50
CA LEU A 70 9.64 -13.78 -2.41
C LEU A 70 8.87 -12.46 -2.56
N THR A 71 8.21 -12.27 -3.69
CA THR A 71 7.38 -11.08 -3.92
C THR A 71 6.01 -11.23 -3.27
N ILE A 72 5.75 -10.40 -2.26
CA ILE A 72 4.43 -10.24 -1.64
C ILE A 72 3.75 -9.00 -2.25
N VAL A 73 2.53 -9.19 -2.76
CA VAL A 73 1.66 -8.09 -3.23
C VAL A 73 0.68 -7.72 -2.13
N TYR A 74 0.62 -6.44 -1.76
CA TYR A 74 -0.21 -5.94 -0.67
C TYR A 74 -1.69 -6.37 -0.80
N GLU A 75 -2.27 -6.24 -1.99
CA GLU A 75 -3.68 -6.57 -2.23
C GLU A 75 -3.99 -8.06 -2.00
N ASP A 76 -3.03 -8.95 -2.28
CA ASP A 76 -3.18 -10.39 -2.07
C ASP A 76 -2.93 -10.72 -0.58
N PHE A 77 -1.96 -10.05 0.05
CA PHE A 77 -1.64 -10.18 1.47
C PHE A 77 -2.82 -9.84 2.39
N ILE A 78 -3.54 -8.74 2.11
CA ILE A 78 -4.69 -8.35 2.94
C ILE A 78 -5.91 -9.27 2.74
N GLN A 79 -5.98 -10.03 1.65
CA GLN A 79 -7.03 -11.01 1.40
C GLN A 79 -6.73 -12.34 2.10
N ASP A 80 -5.46 -12.73 2.17
CA ASP A 80 -5.00 -13.97 2.79
C ASP A 80 -3.71 -13.74 3.59
N ASN A 81 -3.87 -13.20 4.80
CA ASN A 81 -2.75 -12.95 5.72
C ASN A 81 -2.10 -14.27 6.15
N GLU A 82 -2.91 -15.25 6.56
CA GLU A 82 -2.42 -16.53 7.07
C GLU A 82 -1.65 -17.29 5.99
N GLY A 83 -2.23 -17.47 4.81
CA GLY A 83 -1.55 -18.12 3.70
C GLY A 83 -0.31 -17.35 3.25
N THR A 84 -0.33 -16.02 3.26
CA THR A 84 0.87 -15.22 2.95
C THR A 84 1.99 -15.48 3.96
N VAL A 85 1.70 -15.51 5.26
CA VAL A 85 2.70 -15.81 6.30
C VAL A 85 3.22 -17.23 6.15
N MET A 86 2.35 -18.21 5.85
CA MET A 86 2.78 -19.59 5.59
C MET A 86 3.74 -19.70 4.40
N ARG A 87 3.48 -18.99 3.30
CA ARG A 87 4.43 -18.93 2.16
C ARG A 87 5.77 -18.29 2.53
N VAL A 88 5.78 -17.30 3.44
CA VAL A 88 7.03 -16.72 3.93
C VAL A 88 7.81 -17.75 4.74
N LEU A 89 7.14 -18.51 5.61
CA LEU A 89 7.79 -19.59 6.38
C LEU A 89 8.37 -20.65 5.45
N GLU A 90 7.59 -21.10 4.46
CA GLU A 90 8.03 -22.06 3.44
C GLU A 90 9.25 -21.54 2.68
N PHE A 91 9.21 -20.29 2.21
CA PHE A 91 10.33 -19.67 1.48
C PHE A 91 11.61 -19.54 2.32
N LEU A 92 11.48 -19.43 3.64
CA LEU A 92 12.60 -19.36 4.58
C LEU A 92 13.03 -20.74 5.11
N ASP A 93 12.46 -21.83 4.61
CA ASP A 93 12.66 -23.20 5.10
C ASP A 93 12.36 -23.35 6.61
N ILE A 94 11.37 -22.60 7.11
CA ILE A 94 10.91 -22.65 8.50
C ILE A 94 9.67 -23.56 8.59
N PRO A 95 9.68 -24.62 9.43
CA PRO A 95 8.53 -25.49 9.61
C PRO A 95 7.27 -24.76 10.12
N GLY A 96 6.15 -24.93 9.42
CA GLY A 96 4.87 -24.27 9.74
C GLY A 96 3.92 -25.05 10.64
N ASP A 97 4.15 -26.34 10.88
CA ASP A 97 3.18 -27.29 11.48
C ASP A 97 2.67 -26.91 12.90
N HIS A 98 3.40 -26.05 13.60
CA HIS A 98 3.08 -25.61 14.96
C HIS A 98 3.02 -24.08 15.08
N VAL A 99 3.07 -23.36 13.97
CA VAL A 99 3.01 -21.89 13.98
C VAL A 99 1.55 -21.45 14.03
N LYS A 100 1.19 -20.76 15.12
CA LYS A 100 -0.10 -20.08 15.21
C LYS A 100 0.05 -18.66 14.68
N ILE A 101 -0.57 -18.38 13.55
CA ILE A 101 -0.56 -17.04 12.95
C ILE A 101 -1.59 -16.16 13.67
N ALA A 102 -1.13 -15.03 14.19
CA ALA A 102 -2.00 -14.05 14.82
C ALA A 102 -2.78 -13.27 13.75
N PRO A 103 -4.01 -12.80 14.06
CA PRO A 103 -4.70 -11.86 13.19
C PRO A 103 -3.89 -10.57 12.98
N PRO A 104 -4.18 -9.79 11.92
CA PRO A 104 -3.50 -8.52 11.68
C PRO A 104 -3.51 -7.61 12.92
N ALA A 105 -2.36 -7.05 13.26
CA ALA A 105 -2.21 -6.19 14.45
C ALA A 105 -2.78 -4.78 14.25
N PHE A 106 -3.00 -4.36 13.00
CA PHE A 106 -3.42 -3.02 12.63
C PHE A 106 -4.72 -3.03 11.84
N ASP A 107 -5.53 -2.01 12.08
CA ASP A 107 -6.72 -1.73 11.29
C ASP A 107 -6.38 -0.99 9.99
N LYS A 108 -7.21 -1.18 8.98
CA LYS A 108 -7.10 -0.47 7.70
C LYS A 108 -7.41 1.02 7.91
N LEU A 109 -6.48 1.89 7.52
CA LEU A 109 -6.64 3.35 7.60
C LEU A 109 -7.37 3.99 6.42
N ALA A 110 -7.64 3.25 5.35
CA ALA A 110 -8.39 3.78 4.21
C ALA A 110 -9.83 4.10 4.63
N ASP A 111 -10.20 5.36 4.49
CA ASP A 111 -11.50 5.94 4.82
C ASP A 111 -12.12 6.62 3.58
N ASP A 112 -13.30 7.21 3.76
CA ASP A 112 -14.04 7.87 2.68
C ASP A 112 -13.28 9.06 2.08
N VAL A 113 -12.49 9.78 2.89
CA VAL A 113 -11.66 10.90 2.42
C VAL A 113 -10.57 10.39 1.48
N ALA A 114 -9.86 9.32 1.88
CA ALA A 114 -8.88 8.69 1.01
C ALA A 114 -9.52 8.17 -0.29
N GLU A 115 -10.72 7.59 -0.23
CA GLU A 115 -11.41 7.13 -1.44
C GLU A 115 -11.78 8.29 -2.38
N GLN A 116 -12.30 9.39 -1.85
CA GLN A 116 -12.61 10.59 -2.63
C GLN A 116 -11.36 11.14 -3.33
N TRP A 117 -10.22 11.17 -2.63
CA TRP A 117 -8.95 11.60 -3.22
C TRP A 117 -8.45 10.67 -4.33
N VAL A 118 -8.61 9.36 -4.17
CA VAL A 118 -8.29 8.38 -5.22
C VAL A 118 -9.13 8.64 -6.47
N GLN A 119 -10.45 8.82 -6.33
CA GLN A 119 -11.34 9.08 -7.46
C GLN A 119 -11.00 10.40 -8.14
N ARG A 120 -10.85 11.47 -7.35
CA ARG A 120 -10.50 12.80 -7.85
C ARG A 120 -9.17 12.78 -8.61
N PHE A 121 -8.13 12.17 -8.05
CA PHE A 121 -6.84 12.04 -8.73
C PHE A 121 -6.96 11.26 -10.04
N ARG A 122 -7.72 10.16 -10.04
CA ARG A 122 -7.94 9.33 -11.22
C ARG A 122 -8.64 10.10 -12.34
N GLU A 123 -9.66 10.87 -12.01
CA GLU A 123 -10.41 11.71 -12.96
C GLU A 123 -9.55 12.84 -13.51
N GLU A 124 -8.86 13.59 -12.62
CA GLU A 124 -7.99 14.69 -13.02
C GLU A 124 -6.83 14.21 -13.91
N SER A 125 -6.22 13.06 -13.61
CA SER A 125 -5.12 12.49 -14.39
C SER A 125 -5.51 12.02 -15.80
N GLN A 126 -6.81 11.80 -16.04
CA GLN A 126 -7.32 11.19 -17.26
C GLN A 126 -8.35 12.09 -17.98
N ARG A 127 -8.41 13.38 -17.64
CA ARG A 127 -9.40 14.32 -18.18
C ARG A 127 -9.42 14.38 -19.71
N GLU A 128 -8.26 14.21 -20.34
CA GLU A 128 -8.09 14.27 -21.80
C GLU A 128 -8.04 12.87 -22.44
N TRP A 129 -8.27 11.80 -21.67
CA TRP A 129 -8.21 10.45 -22.18
C TRP A 129 -9.56 10.05 -22.78
N GLU A 130 -9.54 9.49 -23.99
CA GLU A 130 -10.74 8.92 -24.62
C GLU A 130 -11.27 7.71 -23.84
N ASN A 131 -10.37 6.92 -23.23
CA ASN A 131 -10.70 5.71 -22.48
C ASN A 131 -10.14 5.77 -21.06
N VAL A 132 -11.01 5.94 -20.06
CA VAL A 132 -10.62 5.99 -18.63
C VAL A 132 -10.26 4.58 -18.12
N ARG A 133 -9.19 4.48 -17.32
CA ARG A 133 -8.59 3.24 -16.77
C ARG A 133 -8.51 3.25 -15.25
N TRP A 134 -8.21 2.08 -14.68
CA TRP A 134 -7.93 1.82 -13.27
C TRP A 134 -6.58 1.12 -13.12
#